data_AF-A0A8T6U8J9-F1
#
_entry.id   AF-A0A8T6U8J9-F1
#
_cell.length_a   1.000
_cell.length_b   1.000
_cell.length_c   1.000
_cell.angle_alpha   90.00
_cell.angle_beta   90.00
_cell.angle_gamma   90.00
#
_symmetry.space_group_name_H-M   'P 1'
#
loop_
_entity.id
_entity.type
_entity.pdbx_description
1 polymer ?
#
loop_
_entity_poly.entity_id
_entity_poly.type
_entity_poly.pdbx_seq_one_letter_code
_entity_poly.pdbx_strand_id
1 'polypeptide(L)'
;FYVKHPLKELRGRGEFIERITGNIDELWNSHSHETVFKSYKEYSKFLQGKTETTFVRLQNVQELSAPVSMQTVSRLLGVSRMPRGGRYIDRETFEKLVGTA
;
A
#
# COMPACT_ATOMS: atom_id res chain seq x y z
N PHE A 1 3.20 3.08 -3.09
CA PHE A 1 1.74 3.00 -3.30
C PHE A 1 1.41 3.10 -4.78
N TYR A 2 0.78 2.07 -5.32
CA TYR A 2 0.26 2.07 -6.69
C TYR A 2 -1.21 2.49 -6.68
N VAL A 3 -1.54 3.54 -7.41
CA VAL A 3 -2.91 4.03 -7.58
C VAL A 3 -3.51 3.35 -8.80
N LYS A 4 -4.54 2.52 -8.57
CA LYS A 4 -5.06 1.61 -9.59
C LYS A 4 -5.85 2.31 -10.69
N HIS A 5 -7.04 2.82 -10.41
CA HIS A 5 -7.86 3.53 -11.39
C HIS A 5 -8.27 4.90 -10.83
N PRO A 6 -8.40 5.93 -11.68
CA PRO A 6 -8.15 5.93 -13.13
C PRO A 6 -6.66 6.02 -13.52
N LEU A 7 -5.78 6.36 -12.57
CA LEU A 7 -4.41 6.80 -12.83
C LEU A 7 -3.45 5.71 -13.35
N LYS A 8 -3.47 4.50 -12.76
CA LYS A 8 -2.58 3.38 -13.10
C LYS A 8 -1.08 3.73 -12.96
N GLU A 9 -0.70 4.28 -11.81
CA GLU A 9 0.65 4.80 -11.55
C GLU A 9 1.16 4.42 -10.16
N LEU A 10 2.47 4.16 -10.05
CA LEU A 10 3.17 4.20 -8.77
C LEU A 10 3.41 5.68 -8.42
N ARG A 11 2.86 6.13 -7.28
CA ARG A 11 2.86 7.56 -6.91
C ARG A 11 3.57 7.88 -5.61
N GLY A 12 4.03 6.88 -4.87
CA GLY A 12 4.65 7.13 -3.57
C GLY A 12 5.31 5.90 -3.01
N ARG A 13 5.98 6.08 -1.87
CA ARG A 13 6.60 5.02 -1.07
C ARG A 13 6.42 5.34 0.41
N GLY A 14 6.53 4.31 1.23
CA GLY A 14 6.61 4.42 2.68
C GLY A 14 7.56 3.35 3.18
N GLU A 15 8.21 3.61 4.30
CA GLU A 15 9.09 2.67 4.96
C GLU A 15 8.27 1.73 5.83
N PHE A 16 8.48 0.43 5.69
CA PHE A 16 7.83 -0.56 6.53
C PHE A 16 8.32 -0.46 7.96
N ILE A 17 7.39 -0.32 8.91
CA ILE A 17 7.69 -0.40 10.34
C ILE A 17 7.43 -1.83 10.81
N GLU A 18 6.18 -2.25 10.71
CA GLU A 18 5.74 -3.55 11.22
C GLU A 18 4.40 -4.00 10.63
N ARG A 19 4.05 -5.25 10.95
CA ARG A 19 2.77 -5.87 10.65
C ARG A 19 2.15 -6.37 11.96
N ILE A 20 1.00 -5.80 12.33
CA ILE A 20 0.26 -6.20 13.53
C ILE A 20 -0.98 -6.96 13.08
N THR A 21 -1.22 -8.15 13.63
CA THR A 21 -2.43 -8.94 13.35
C THR A 21 -3.16 -9.17 14.66
N GLY A 22 -4.48 -9.00 14.65
CA GLY A 22 -5.28 -9.12 15.86
C GLY A 22 -6.74 -8.84 15.63
N ASN A 23 -7.47 -8.74 16.74
CA ASN A 23 -8.89 -8.43 16.75
C ASN A 23 -9.15 -7.02 16.19
N ILE A 24 -10.26 -6.87 15.47
CA ILE A 24 -10.60 -5.62 14.78
C ILE A 24 -10.85 -4.45 15.74
N ASP A 25 -11.42 -4.69 16.91
CA ASP A 25 -11.76 -3.66 17.89
C ASP A 25 -10.51 -3.20 18.64
N GLU A 26 -9.66 -4.15 19.02
CA GLU A 26 -8.37 -3.86 19.67
C GLU A 26 -7.45 -3.05 18.76
N LEU A 27 -7.33 -3.45 17.49
CA LEU A 27 -6.53 -2.74 16.51
C LEU A 27 -7.09 -1.36 16.22
N TRP A 28 -8.41 -1.21 16.12
CA TRP A 28 -9.04 0.09 15.93
C TRP A 28 -8.79 1.03 17.11
N ASN A 29 -9.01 0.56 18.33
CA ASN A 29 -8.84 1.39 19.53
C ASN A 29 -7.38 1.85 19.71
N SER A 30 -6.43 1.01 19.32
CA SER A 30 -5.00 1.31 19.48
C SER A 30 -4.43 2.15 18.33
N HIS A 31 -4.86 1.92 17.09
CA HIS A 31 -4.18 2.43 15.89
C HIS A 31 -5.08 3.17 14.89
N SER A 32 -6.37 3.38 15.18
CA SER A 32 -7.30 4.03 14.24
C SER A 32 -6.82 5.40 13.74
N HIS A 33 -6.19 6.18 14.61
CA HIS A 33 -5.65 7.52 14.30
C HIS A 33 -4.54 7.52 13.24
N GLU A 34 -3.92 6.37 12.96
CA GLU A 34 -2.93 6.20 11.89
C GLU A 34 -3.56 5.73 10.56
N THR A 35 -4.83 5.31 10.58
CA THR A 35 -5.50 4.74 9.41
C THR A 35 -6.12 5.82 8.52
N VAL A 36 -6.40 5.46 7.26
CA VAL A 36 -7.12 6.33 6.31
C VAL A 36 -8.64 6.34 6.52
N PHE A 37 -9.16 5.51 7.43
CA PHE A 37 -10.60 5.42 7.69
C PHE A 37 -11.05 6.55 8.60
N LYS A 38 -12.18 7.18 8.29
CA LYS A 38 -12.70 8.32 9.05
C LYS A 38 -13.53 7.92 10.25
N SER A 39 -13.94 6.66 10.32
CA SER A 39 -14.78 6.15 11.41
C SER A 39 -14.69 4.63 11.51
N TYR A 40 -15.04 4.12 12.70
CA TYR A 40 -15.14 2.68 12.93
C TYR A 40 -16.16 2.01 11.99
N LYS A 41 -17.23 2.72 11.60
CA LYS A 41 -18.23 2.23 10.65
C LYS A 41 -17.64 2.01 9.25
N GLU A 42 -16.77 2.90 8.80
CA GLU A 42 -16.10 2.77 7.50
C GLU A 42 -15.12 1.58 7.52
N TYR A 43 -14.33 1.48 8.59
CA TYR A 43 -13.41 0.38 8.83
C TYR A 43 -14.10 -0.98 8.91
N SER A 44 -15.14 -1.13 9.72
CA SER A 44 -15.89 -2.39 9.86
C SER A 44 -16.59 -2.78 8.56
N LYS A 45 -17.14 -1.82 7.80
CA LYS A 45 -17.68 -2.06 6.46
C LYS A 45 -16.61 -2.58 5.49
N PHE A 46 -15.40 -2.02 5.54
CA PHE A 46 -14.27 -2.47 4.73
C PHE A 46 -13.88 -3.92 5.04
N LEU A 47 -13.93 -4.31 6.31
CA LEU A 47 -13.58 -5.65 6.76
C LEU A 47 -14.59 -6.74 6.40
N GLN A 48 -15.82 -6.36 6.02
CA GLN A 48 -16.86 -7.28 5.53
C GLN A 48 -17.15 -8.44 6.50
N GLY A 49 -17.25 -8.14 7.80
CA GLY A 49 -17.61 -9.11 8.84
C GLY A 49 -16.46 -9.98 9.37
N LYS A 50 -15.21 -9.71 8.96
CA LYS A 50 -14.04 -10.35 9.57
C LYS A 50 -13.88 -9.92 11.04
N THR A 51 -13.45 -10.86 11.87
CA THR A 51 -13.18 -10.65 13.31
C THR A 51 -11.71 -10.36 13.61
N GLU A 52 -10.82 -10.71 12.67
CA GLU A 52 -9.39 -10.43 12.73
C GLU A 52 -8.93 -9.69 11.46
N THR A 53 -7.93 -8.84 11.62
CA THR A 53 -7.30 -8.16 10.49
C THR A 53 -5.82 -7.91 10.74
N THR A 54 -5.14 -7.44 9.70
CA THR A 54 -3.74 -7.06 9.75
C THR A 54 -3.60 -5.57 9.45
N PHE A 55 -2.90 -4.84 10.32
CA PHE A 55 -2.41 -3.49 10.04
C PHE A 55 -0.98 -3.58 9.53
N VAL A 56 -0.70 -2.88 8.44
CA VAL A 56 0.65 -2.67 7.91
C VAL A 56 1.01 -1.22 8.22
N ARG A 57 1.94 -1.02 9.15
CA ARG A 57 2.34 0.31 9.60
C ARG A 57 3.52 0.79 8.77
N LEU A 58 3.43 2.04 8.32
CA LEU A 58 4.42 2.67 7.46
C LEU A 58 4.80 4.05 8.04
N GLN A 59 6.06 4.43 7.93
CA GLN A 59 6.54 5.79 8.22
C GLN A 59 7.12 6.43 6.95
N ASN A 60 7.45 7.73 7.04
CA ASN A 60 8.09 8.48 5.96
C ASN A 60 7.35 8.31 4.63
N VAL A 61 6.02 8.30 4.71
CA VAL A 61 5.13 8.18 3.57
C VAL A 61 5.27 9.43 2.72
N GLN A 62 5.77 9.27 1.50
CA GLN A 62 6.02 10.37 0.58
C GLN A 62 5.55 10.04 -0.82
N GLU A 63 5.08 11.07 -1.52
CA GLU A 63 4.82 11.00 -2.94
C GLU A 63 6.15 10.98 -3.72
N LEU A 64 6.13 10.34 -4.88
CA LEU A 64 7.22 10.42 -5.84
C LEU A 64 7.10 11.74 -6.60
N SER A 65 8.22 12.42 -6.81
CA SER A 65 8.26 13.65 -7.63
C SER A 65 7.81 13.39 -9.08
N ALA A 66 8.06 12.18 -9.59
CA ALA A 66 7.59 11.71 -10.89
C ALA A 66 6.83 10.38 -10.71
N PRO A 67 5.51 10.34 -11.01
CA PRO A 67 4.75 9.09 -11.04
C PRO A 67 5.31 8.10 -12.08
N VAL A 68 5.32 6.80 -11.74
CA VAL A 68 5.75 5.74 -12.66
C VAL A 68 4.53 5.06 -13.26
N SER A 69 4.41 5.09 -14.59
CA SER A 69 3.25 4.51 -15.27
C SER A 69 3.22 2.97 -15.20
N MET A 70 2.01 2.41 -15.31
CA MET A 70 1.85 0.95 -15.40
C MET A 70 2.57 0.35 -16.62
N GLN A 71 2.80 1.10 -17.72
CA GLN A 71 3.61 0.58 -18.83
C GLN A 71 5.07 0.32 -18.39
N THR A 72 5.67 1.25 -17.65
CA THR A 72 7.03 1.09 -17.11
C THR A 72 7.08 -0.04 -16.09
N VAL A 73 6.10 -0.12 -15.20
CA VAL A 73 5.97 -1.23 -14.24
C VAL A 73 5.85 -2.58 -14.96
N SER A 74 5.00 -2.67 -15.98
CA SER A 74 4.79 -3.88 -16.77
C SER A 74 6.07 -4.36 -17.43
N ARG A 75 6.82 -3.44 -18.06
CA ARG A 75 8.09 -3.74 -18.72
C ARG A 75 9.14 -4.26 -17.76
N LEU A 76 9.33 -3.60 -16.61
CA LEU A 76 10.39 -3.98 -15.66
C LEU A 76 10.05 -5.21 -14.83
N LEU A 77 8.78 -5.40 -14.48
CA LEU A 77 8.35 -6.49 -13.61
C LEU A 77 7.76 -7.68 -14.38
N GLY A 78 7.50 -7.57 -15.68
CA GLY A 78 6.87 -8.62 -16.48
C GLY A 78 5.41 -8.90 -16.08
N VAL A 79 4.66 -7.87 -15.63
CA VAL A 79 3.25 -8.01 -15.24
C VAL A 79 2.33 -7.20 -16.14
N SER A 80 1.35 -7.88 -16.75
CA SER A 80 0.32 -7.21 -17.55
C SER A 80 -0.61 -6.30 -16.73
N ARG A 81 -0.71 -6.53 -15.41
CA ARG A 81 -1.48 -5.72 -14.45
C ARG A 81 -0.92 -5.85 -13.05
N MET A 82 -1.13 -4.84 -12.21
CA MET A 82 -0.77 -4.92 -10.79
C MET A 82 -1.55 -6.06 -10.10
N PRO A 83 -0.88 -7.02 -9.42
CA PRO A 83 -1.55 -8.11 -8.71
C PRO A 83 -2.42 -7.59 -7.56
N ARG A 84 -3.48 -8.34 -7.22
CA ARG A 84 -4.44 -7.93 -6.17
C ARG A 84 -3.80 -7.79 -4.78
N GLY A 85 -2.75 -8.57 -4.49
CA GLY A 85 -1.99 -8.50 -3.24
C GLY A 85 -0.73 -7.62 -3.32
N GLY A 86 -0.53 -6.87 -4.41
CA GLY A 86 0.74 -6.21 -4.69
C GLY A 86 1.82 -7.20 -5.11
N ARG A 87 3.08 -6.78 -5.03
CA ARG A 87 4.25 -7.58 -5.40
C ARG A 87 5.45 -7.16 -4.57
N TYR A 88 6.19 -8.14 -4.05
CA TYR A 88 7.50 -7.90 -3.47
C TYR A 88 8.52 -7.67 -4.58
N ILE A 89 9.33 -6.64 -4.41
CA ILE A 89 10.44 -6.29 -5.30
C ILE A 89 11.65 -5.98 -4.42
N ASP A 90 12.83 -6.27 -4.91
CA ASP A 90 14.07 -5.83 -4.26
C ASP A 90 14.30 -4.31 -4.46
N ARG A 91 15.27 -3.79 -3.71
CA ARG A 91 15.63 -2.37 -3.76
C ARG A 91 16.11 -1.96 -5.14
N GLU A 92 16.97 -2.77 -5.78
CA GLU A 92 17.53 -2.44 -7.10
C GLU A 92 16.43 -2.25 -8.15
N THR A 93 15.45 -3.14 -8.16
CA THR A 93 14.26 -3.08 -9.01
C THR A 93 13.42 -1.84 -8.71
N PHE A 94 13.29 -1.46 -7.43
CA PHE A 94 12.59 -0.24 -7.05
C PHE A 94 13.32 1.02 -7.55
N GLU A 95 14.63 1.13 -7.36
CA GLU A 95 15.40 2.30 -7.84
C GLU A 95 15.33 2.42 -9.37
N LYS A 96 15.38 1.29 -10.10
CA LYS A 96 15.16 1.25 -11.56
C LYS A 96 13.77 1.73 -11.97
N LEU A 97 12.74 1.45 -11.15
CA LEU A 97 11.37 1.92 -11.42
C LEU A 97 11.25 3.43 -11.27
N VAL A 98 11.85 3.99 -10.22
CA VAL A 98 11.72 5.41 -9.89
C VAL A 98 12.78 6.30 -10.56
N GLY A 99 13.71 5.71 -11.32
CA GLY A 99 14.71 6.44 -12.10
C GLY A 99 15.83 7.06 -11.24
N THR A 100 16.15 6.44 -10.11
CA THR A 100 17.18 6.88 -9.16
C THR A 100 18.44 6.01 -9.20
N ALA A 101 18.50 5.05 -10.14
CA ALA A 101 19.65 4.17 -10.40
C ALA A 101 20.49 4.69 -11.57
#